data_AF-A0A6J4XEK4-F1
#
_entry.id   AF-A0A6J4XEK4-F1
#
_cell.length_a   1.000
_cell.length_b   1.000
_cell.length_c   1.000
_cell.angle_alpha   90.00
_cell.angle_beta   90.00
_cell.angle_gamma   90.00
#
_symmetry.space_group_name_H-M   'P 1'
#
loop_
_entity.id
_entity.type
_entity.pdbx_description
1 polymer ?
#
loop_
_entity_poly.entity_id
_entity_poly.type
_entity_poly.pdbx_seq_one_letter_code
_entity_poly.pdbx_strand_id
1 'polypeptide(L)'
;MAGSLYRFITITTALLSVLLLVSVANPQDETKKNLDQKAKQRLLKREAANALYRFKLRLEKEGFYSGRVALNVWRSTAIDAGTFDEDQYKEFKTQLYEKSVNDSLKCFEEFILEENFYDANVCLQTWRMHSKELGTYDQAEYEAHKKTLAEARTAKTSGSKATENPKE
;
A
#
# COMPACT_ATOMS: atom_id res chain seq x y z
N MET A 1 -1.37 -25.69 72.73
CA MET A 1 -2.29 -24.87 71.89
C MET A 1 -1.72 -23.49 71.52
N ALA A 2 -0.39 -23.24 71.58
CA ALA A 2 0.20 -21.93 71.24
C ALA A 2 0.72 -21.81 69.79
N GLY A 3 1.00 -22.93 69.10
CA GLY A 3 1.60 -22.92 67.77
C GLY A 3 0.63 -22.66 66.60
N SER A 4 -0.67 -22.85 66.81
CA SER A 4 -1.69 -22.65 65.75
C SER A 4 -2.06 -21.17 65.62
N LEU A 5 -2.23 -20.44 66.73
CA LEU A 5 -2.52 -18.99 66.70
C LEU A 5 -1.38 -18.18 66.06
N TYR A 6 -0.12 -18.53 66.32
CA TYR A 6 1.04 -17.81 65.78
C TYR A 6 1.11 -17.88 64.25
N ARG A 7 0.75 -19.04 63.66
CA ARG A 7 0.70 -19.25 62.20
C ARG A 7 -0.40 -18.43 61.52
N PHE A 8 -1.59 -18.34 62.13
CA PHE A 8 -2.68 -17.53 61.59
C PHE A 8 -2.36 -16.03 61.62
N ILE A 9 -1.75 -15.54 62.70
CA ILE A 9 -1.35 -14.13 62.84
C ILE A 9 -0.31 -13.74 61.78
N THR A 10 0.69 -14.60 61.50
CA THR A 10 1.70 -14.36 60.45
C THR A 10 1.13 -14.37 59.03
N ILE A 11 0.11 -15.20 58.76
CA ILE A 11 -0.52 -15.25 57.43
C ILE A 11 -1.39 -14.01 57.21
N THR A 12 -2.12 -13.56 58.23
CA THR A 12 -2.94 -12.33 58.14
C THR A 12 -2.10 -11.06 58.02
N THR A 13 -0.93 -10.99 58.66
CA THR A 13 -0.02 -9.84 58.52
C THR A 13 0.66 -9.82 57.16
N ALA A 14 1.09 -10.96 56.62
CA ALA A 14 1.67 -11.03 55.27
C ALA A 14 0.67 -10.63 54.16
N LEU A 15 -0.59 -11.05 54.26
CA LEU A 15 -1.66 -10.66 53.32
C LEU A 15 -1.98 -9.16 53.40
N LEU A 16 -2.01 -8.57 54.60
CA LEU A 16 -2.19 -7.11 54.76
C LEU A 16 -1.01 -6.32 54.17
N SER A 17 0.23 -6.81 54.32
CA SER A 17 1.42 -6.17 53.75
C SER A 17 1.43 -6.19 52.21
N VAL A 18 0.95 -7.29 51.59
CA VAL A 18 0.81 -7.36 50.12
C VAL A 18 -0.31 -6.45 49.62
N LEU A 19 -1.44 -6.36 50.32
CA LEU A 19 -2.54 -5.45 49.98
C LEU A 19 -2.15 -3.98 50.11
N LEU A 20 -1.37 -3.61 51.14
CA LEU A 20 -0.85 -2.24 51.30
C LEU A 20 0.19 -1.88 50.23
N LEU A 21 1.00 -2.84 49.76
CA LEU A 21 1.97 -2.61 48.68
C LEU A 21 1.29 -2.41 47.31
N VAL A 22 0.13 -3.04 47.06
CA VAL A 22 -0.66 -2.80 45.83
C VAL A 22 -1.33 -1.42 45.85
N SER A 23 -1.64 -0.88 47.03
CA SER A 23 -2.26 0.46 47.17
C SER A 23 -1.29 1.64 47.09
N VAL A 24 0.03 1.43 46.98
CA VAL A 24 1.02 2.52 46.73
C VAL A 24 1.37 2.65 45.24
N ALA A 25 0.51 2.16 44.33
CA ALA A 25 0.51 2.63 42.95
C ALA A 25 0.22 4.14 42.98
N ASN A 26 1.28 4.94 42.86
CA ASN A 26 1.21 6.38 43.04
C ASN A 26 0.35 6.97 41.92
N PRO A 27 -0.78 7.66 42.20
CA PRO A 27 -1.67 8.19 41.16
C PRO A 27 -0.97 9.15 40.20
N GLN A 28 0.18 9.73 40.60
CA GLN A 28 1.05 10.50 39.72
C GLN A 28 1.72 9.67 38.62
N ASP A 29 2.08 8.40 38.89
CA ASP A 29 2.73 7.52 37.91
C ASP A 29 1.74 7.03 36.86
N GLU A 30 0.51 6.69 37.27
CA GLU A 30 -0.57 6.37 36.32
C GLU A 30 -0.97 7.58 35.45
N THR A 31 -1.04 8.78 36.05
CA THR A 31 -1.34 10.02 35.32
C THR A 31 -0.25 10.32 34.30
N LYS A 32 1.03 10.19 34.66
CA LYS A 32 2.17 10.39 33.76
C LYS A 32 2.15 9.38 32.61
N LYS A 33 1.93 8.09 32.90
CA LYS A 33 1.82 7.03 31.89
C LYS A 33 0.67 7.29 30.91
N ASN A 34 -0.48 7.76 31.40
CA ASN A 34 -1.62 8.13 30.55
C ASN A 34 -1.29 9.31 29.62
N LEU A 35 -0.63 10.35 30.15
CA LEU A 35 -0.19 11.50 29.36
C LEU A 35 0.81 11.10 28.26
N ASP A 36 1.80 10.25 28.59
CA ASP A 36 2.78 9.76 27.63
C ASP A 36 2.13 8.89 26.54
N GLN A 37 1.17 8.03 26.91
CA GLN A 37 0.40 7.25 25.95
C GLN A 37 -0.43 8.14 25.03
N LYS A 38 -1.06 9.18 25.58
CA LYS A 38 -1.82 10.16 24.80
C LYS A 38 -0.92 10.97 23.86
N ALA A 39 0.28 11.34 24.29
CA ALA A 39 1.28 12.01 23.46
C ALA A 39 1.74 11.10 22.33
N LYS A 40 2.06 9.83 22.62
CA LYS A 40 2.41 8.82 21.62
C LYS A 40 1.28 8.64 20.59
N GLN A 41 0.03 8.53 21.03
CA GLN A 41 -1.12 8.39 20.12
C GLN A 41 -1.27 9.61 19.20
N ARG A 42 -1.01 10.83 19.70
CA ARG A 42 -1.03 12.05 18.89
C ARG A 42 0.05 12.03 17.81
N LEU A 43 1.25 11.54 18.13
CA LEU A 43 2.34 11.39 17.16
C LEU A 43 1.99 10.38 16.08
N LEU A 44 1.49 9.19 16.45
CA LEU A 44 1.08 8.16 15.48
C LEU A 44 -0.01 8.68 14.52
N LYS A 45 -1.03 9.37 15.04
CA LYS A 45 -2.07 9.99 14.21
C LYS A 45 -1.50 11.03 13.23
N ARG A 46 -0.49 11.80 13.67
CA ARG A 46 0.20 12.78 12.80
C ARG A 46 1.00 12.09 11.71
N GLU A 47 1.69 11.01 12.03
CA GLU A 47 2.45 10.21 11.07
C GLU A 47 1.53 9.57 10.02
N ALA A 48 0.41 8.98 10.44
CA ALA A 48 -0.61 8.46 9.53
C ALA A 48 -1.17 9.55 8.60
N ALA A 49 -1.49 10.74 9.13
CA ALA A 49 -1.96 11.86 8.32
C ALA A 49 -0.91 12.35 7.31
N ASN A 50 0.36 12.43 7.72
CA ASN A 50 1.46 12.80 6.83
C ASN A 50 1.69 11.76 5.73
N ALA A 51 1.61 10.46 6.07
CA ALA A 51 1.70 9.38 5.10
C ALA A 51 0.55 9.43 4.09
N LEU A 52 -0.67 9.71 4.54
CA LEU A 52 -1.83 9.89 3.66
C LEU A 52 -1.62 11.04 2.68
N TYR A 53 -1.14 12.18 3.16
CA TYR A 53 -0.83 13.34 2.31
C TYR A 53 0.20 12.99 1.23
N ARG A 54 1.30 12.32 1.61
CA ARG A 54 2.34 11.88 0.67
C ARG A 54 1.82 10.86 -0.34
N PHE A 55 0.95 9.95 0.09
CA PHE A 55 0.28 9.02 -0.82
C PHE A 55 -0.58 9.76 -1.84
N LYS A 56 -1.46 10.67 -1.41
CA LYS A 56 -2.32 11.45 -2.33
C LYS A 56 -1.50 12.24 -3.36
N LEU A 57 -0.42 12.87 -2.92
CA LEU A 57 0.49 13.59 -3.82
C LEU A 57 1.10 12.66 -4.90
N ARG A 58 1.49 11.44 -4.52
CA ARG A 58 2.07 10.46 -5.44
C ARG A 58 1.03 9.84 -6.36
N LEU A 59 -0.18 9.61 -5.85
CA LEU A 59 -1.31 9.14 -6.66
C LEU A 59 -1.60 10.13 -7.80
N GLU A 60 -1.52 11.43 -7.52
CA GLU A 60 -1.74 12.49 -8.49
C GLU A 60 -0.55 12.66 -9.46
N LYS A 61 0.68 12.69 -8.95
CA LYS A 61 1.85 13.18 -9.72
C LYS A 61 2.82 12.11 -10.19
N GLU A 62 2.79 10.91 -9.63
CA GLU A 62 3.80 9.89 -9.87
C GLU A 62 3.22 8.62 -10.52
N GLY A 63 4.12 7.68 -10.85
CA GLY A 63 3.77 6.39 -11.44
C GLY A 63 3.26 5.38 -10.40
N PHE A 64 2.61 4.33 -10.91
CA PHE A 64 1.96 3.27 -10.12
C PHE A 64 2.80 2.75 -8.95
N TYR A 65 4.07 2.39 -9.19
CA TYR A 65 4.92 1.77 -8.16
C TYR A 65 5.19 2.68 -6.97
N SER A 66 5.42 3.98 -7.20
CA SER A 66 5.64 4.94 -6.11
C SER A 66 4.36 5.15 -5.31
N GLY A 67 3.22 5.25 -6.00
CA GLY A 67 1.89 5.31 -5.37
C GLY A 67 1.60 4.07 -4.54
N ARG A 68 1.91 2.87 -5.04
CA ARG A 68 1.71 1.59 -4.33
C ARG A 68 2.52 1.50 -3.04
N VAL A 69 3.80 1.90 -3.10
CA VAL A 69 4.66 1.94 -1.91
C VAL A 69 4.08 2.92 -0.88
N ALA A 70 3.70 4.13 -1.32
CA ALA A 70 3.15 5.13 -0.41
C ALA A 70 1.80 4.70 0.20
N LEU A 71 0.95 4.01 -0.56
CA LEU A 71 -0.30 3.43 -0.07
C LEU A 71 -0.04 2.41 1.05
N ASN A 72 0.97 1.55 0.89
CA ASN A 72 1.35 0.58 1.91
C ASN A 72 1.92 1.23 3.17
N VAL A 73 2.73 2.29 3.01
CA VAL A 73 3.24 3.08 4.15
C VAL A 73 2.10 3.74 4.90
N TRP A 74 1.16 4.36 4.18
CA TRP A 74 -0.04 4.92 4.80
C TRP A 74 -0.87 3.84 5.53
N ARG A 75 -1.12 2.69 4.90
CA ARG A 75 -1.85 1.58 5.54
C ARG A 75 -1.19 1.16 6.85
N SER A 76 0.11 0.93 6.86
CA SER A 76 0.83 0.53 8.08
C SER A 76 0.71 1.58 9.19
N THR A 77 1.00 2.84 8.87
CA THR A 77 0.94 3.94 9.85
C THR A 77 -0.47 4.19 10.36
N ALA A 78 -1.50 4.04 9.51
CA ALA A 78 -2.90 4.17 9.90
C ALA A 78 -3.35 3.02 10.82
N ILE A 79 -2.87 1.80 10.59
CA ILE A 79 -3.11 0.66 11.50
C ILE A 79 -2.47 0.93 12.86
N ASP A 80 -1.20 1.33 12.89
CA ASP A 80 -0.50 1.66 14.14
C ASP A 80 -1.17 2.81 14.92
N ALA A 81 -1.73 3.78 14.19
CA ALA A 81 -2.46 4.90 14.76
C ALA A 81 -3.92 4.57 15.15
N GLY A 82 -4.42 3.38 14.84
CA GLY A 82 -5.82 2.99 15.05
C GLY A 82 -6.82 3.84 14.24
N THR A 83 -6.39 4.36 13.09
CA THR A 83 -7.20 5.20 12.19
C THR A 83 -7.34 4.59 10.79
N PHE A 84 -7.04 3.30 10.63
CA PHE A 84 -7.18 2.61 9.36
C PHE A 84 -8.65 2.42 9.00
N ASP A 85 -8.99 2.80 7.78
CA ASP A 85 -10.30 2.60 7.17
C ASP A 85 -10.10 1.68 5.95
N GLU A 86 -10.74 0.51 6.00
CA GLU A 86 -10.61 -0.51 4.97
C GLU A 86 -11.25 -0.08 3.65
N ASP A 87 -12.37 0.63 3.69
CA ASP A 87 -13.08 1.06 2.49
C ASP A 87 -12.31 2.19 1.80
N GLN A 88 -11.75 3.12 2.58
CA GLN A 88 -10.83 4.13 2.04
C GLN A 88 -9.59 3.49 1.40
N TYR A 89 -9.03 2.44 2.01
CA TYR A 89 -7.91 1.72 1.41
C TYR A 89 -8.28 1.03 0.09
N LYS A 90 -9.44 0.38 0.03
CA LYS A 90 -9.96 -0.24 -1.19
C LYS A 90 -10.15 0.81 -2.29
N GLU A 91 -10.75 1.95 -1.97
CA GLU A 91 -10.95 3.05 -2.90
C GLU A 91 -9.62 3.56 -3.47
N PHE A 92 -8.64 3.83 -2.61
CA PHE A 92 -7.32 4.28 -3.05
C PHE A 92 -6.58 3.23 -3.87
N LYS A 93 -6.73 1.94 -3.55
CA LYS A 93 -6.19 0.86 -4.35
C LYS A 93 -6.82 0.88 -5.74
N THR A 94 -8.15 0.96 -5.84
CA THR A 94 -8.87 1.06 -7.11
C THR A 94 -8.37 2.23 -7.95
N GLN A 95 -8.32 3.45 -7.39
CA GLN A 95 -7.82 4.64 -8.09
C GLN A 95 -6.39 4.45 -8.65
N LEU A 96 -5.52 3.82 -7.85
CA LEU A 96 -4.14 3.55 -8.26
C LEU A 96 -4.05 2.58 -9.44
N TYR A 97 -4.85 1.51 -9.42
CA TYR A 97 -4.88 0.53 -10.49
C TYR A 97 -5.56 1.08 -11.76
N GLU A 98 -6.65 1.84 -11.63
CA GLU A 98 -7.32 2.51 -12.76
C GLU A 98 -6.36 3.45 -13.49
N LYS A 99 -5.63 4.29 -12.73
CA LYS A 99 -4.58 5.14 -13.29
C LYS A 99 -3.54 4.31 -14.04
N SER A 100 -3.07 3.21 -13.47
CA SER A 100 -2.06 2.38 -14.12
C SER A 100 -2.56 1.67 -15.37
N VAL A 101 -3.83 1.24 -15.41
CA VAL A 101 -4.45 0.65 -16.61
C VAL A 101 -4.47 1.69 -17.73
N ASN A 102 -4.91 2.91 -17.44
CA ASN A 102 -4.95 4.01 -18.40
C ASN A 102 -3.55 4.40 -18.88
N ASP A 103 -2.60 4.57 -17.97
CA ASP A 103 -1.20 4.90 -18.29
C ASP A 103 -0.55 3.79 -19.15
N SER A 104 -0.89 2.52 -18.91
CA SER A 104 -0.33 1.39 -19.67
C SER A 104 -0.86 1.33 -21.11
N LEU A 105 -2.14 1.65 -21.35
CA LEU A 105 -2.65 1.73 -22.73
C LEU A 105 -2.05 2.91 -23.48
N LYS A 106 -1.95 4.07 -22.84
CA LYS A 106 -1.29 5.23 -23.44
C LYS A 106 0.16 4.92 -23.81
N CYS A 107 0.90 4.29 -22.89
CA CYS A 107 2.26 3.82 -23.15
C CYS A 107 2.34 2.82 -24.32
N PHE A 108 1.38 1.90 -24.42
CA PHE A 108 1.31 0.95 -25.53
C PHE A 108 1.16 1.69 -26.87
N GLU A 109 0.23 2.65 -26.95
CA GLU A 109 -0.01 3.45 -28.15
C GLU A 109 1.21 4.29 -28.54
N GLU A 110 1.83 4.97 -27.58
CA GLU A 110 3.05 5.77 -27.80
C GLU A 110 4.19 4.92 -28.37
N PHE A 111 4.47 3.75 -27.78
CA PHE A 111 5.55 2.89 -28.26
C PHE A 111 5.25 2.14 -29.56
N ILE A 112 3.97 1.98 -29.93
CA ILE A 112 3.61 1.55 -31.29
C ILE A 112 4.04 2.61 -32.31
N LEU A 113 3.79 3.89 -32.03
CA LEU A 113 4.17 5.01 -32.92
C LEU A 113 5.68 5.20 -33.03
N GLU A 114 6.41 5.01 -31.94
CA GLU A 114 7.88 5.06 -31.91
C GLU A 114 8.52 3.78 -32.50
N GLU A 115 7.71 2.83 -32.94
CA GLU A 115 8.14 1.51 -33.42
C GLU A 115 9.02 0.74 -32.41
N ASN A 116 8.86 1.03 -31.12
CA ASN A 116 9.50 0.34 -30.01
C ASN A 116 8.59 -0.80 -29.54
N PHE A 117 8.55 -1.87 -30.32
CA PHE A 117 7.61 -2.94 -30.08
C PHE A 117 7.92 -3.82 -28.87
N TYR A 118 9.13 -3.70 -28.30
CA TYR A 118 9.47 -4.38 -27.05
C TYR A 118 8.75 -3.69 -25.89
N ASP A 119 8.91 -2.37 -25.76
CA ASP A 119 8.28 -1.62 -24.67
C ASP A 119 6.76 -1.52 -24.83
N ALA A 120 6.24 -1.45 -26.07
CA ALA A 120 4.81 -1.59 -26.32
C ALA A 120 4.26 -2.90 -25.73
N ASN A 121 4.95 -4.03 -25.95
CA ASN A 121 4.52 -5.30 -25.37
C ASN A 121 4.58 -5.30 -23.84
N VAL A 122 5.60 -4.68 -23.23
CA VAL A 122 5.69 -4.54 -21.76
C VAL A 122 4.49 -3.77 -21.21
N CYS A 123 4.13 -2.66 -21.85
CA CYS A 123 2.97 -1.85 -21.46
C CYS A 123 1.64 -2.61 -21.62
N LEU A 124 1.48 -3.37 -22.71
CA LEU A 124 0.31 -4.23 -22.90
C LEU A 124 0.19 -5.36 -21.85
N GLN A 125 1.31 -5.96 -21.43
CA GLN A 125 1.28 -6.96 -20.34
C GLN A 125 0.96 -6.30 -18.99
N THR A 126 1.45 -5.09 -18.74
CA THR A 126 1.13 -4.33 -17.52
C THR A 126 -0.36 -4.01 -17.46
N TRP A 127 -0.93 -3.52 -18.56
CA TRP A 127 -2.38 -3.34 -18.69
C TRP A 127 -3.13 -4.63 -18.37
N ARG A 128 -2.78 -5.75 -19.02
CA ARG A 128 -3.43 -7.05 -18.78
C ARG A 128 -3.41 -7.46 -17.30
N MET A 129 -2.26 -7.32 -16.64
CA MET A 129 -2.13 -7.69 -15.23
C MET A 129 -2.97 -6.79 -14.34
N HIS A 130 -2.96 -5.48 -14.57
CA HIS A 130 -3.64 -4.52 -13.73
C HIS A 130 -5.16 -4.50 -13.93
N SER A 131 -5.65 -4.70 -15.17
CA SER A 131 -7.08 -4.87 -15.43
C SER A 131 -7.63 -6.14 -14.78
N LYS A 132 -6.82 -7.20 -14.65
CA LYS A 132 -7.22 -8.40 -13.90
C LYS A 132 -7.38 -8.14 -12.41
N GLU A 133 -6.51 -7.32 -11.82
CA GLU A 133 -6.66 -6.93 -10.40
C GLU A 133 -7.97 -6.16 -10.16
N LEU A 134 -8.38 -5.33 -11.12
CA LEU A 134 -9.66 -4.60 -11.07
C LEU A 134 -10.88 -5.45 -11.44
N GLY A 135 -10.69 -6.65 -11.97
CA GLY A 135 -11.77 -7.45 -12.54
C GLY A 135 -12.35 -6.86 -13.84
N THR A 136 -11.66 -5.94 -14.48
CA THR A 136 -12.07 -5.26 -15.73
C THR A 136 -11.37 -5.82 -16.97
N TYR A 137 -10.58 -6.88 -16.82
CA TYR A 137 -9.88 -7.50 -17.95
C TYR A 137 -10.85 -8.08 -18.99
N ASP A 138 -10.75 -7.56 -20.21
CA ASP A 138 -11.42 -8.12 -21.38
C ASP A 138 -10.43 -8.88 -22.28
N GLN A 139 -10.76 -10.14 -22.58
CA GLN A 139 -9.92 -11.02 -23.38
C GLN A 139 -9.92 -10.62 -24.87
N ALA A 140 -11.05 -10.11 -25.40
CA ALA A 140 -11.16 -9.75 -26.80
C ALA A 140 -10.35 -8.47 -27.09
N GLU A 141 -10.43 -7.48 -26.21
CA GLU A 141 -9.62 -6.25 -26.23
C GLU A 141 -8.12 -6.57 -26.19
N TYR A 142 -7.72 -7.49 -25.31
CA TYR A 142 -6.33 -7.93 -25.23
C TYR A 142 -5.82 -8.55 -26.55
N GLU A 143 -6.62 -9.42 -27.17
CA GLU A 143 -6.26 -10.05 -28.44
C GLU A 143 -6.26 -9.04 -29.61
N ALA A 144 -7.13 -8.03 -29.57
CA ALA A 144 -7.11 -6.93 -30.52
C ALA A 144 -5.80 -6.13 -30.43
N HIS A 145 -5.36 -5.74 -29.22
CA HIS A 145 -4.08 -5.05 -29.04
C HIS A 145 -2.87 -5.90 -29.46
N LYS A 146 -2.89 -7.21 -29.18
CA LYS A 146 -1.85 -8.13 -29.67
C LYS A 146 -1.79 -8.15 -31.20
N LYS A 147 -2.95 -8.16 -31.86
CA LYS A 147 -3.02 -8.11 -33.32
C LYS A 147 -2.44 -6.80 -33.85
N THR A 148 -2.82 -5.65 -33.27
CA THR A 148 -2.24 -4.33 -33.62
C THR A 148 -0.72 -4.32 -33.51
N LEU A 149 -0.17 -4.85 -32.41
CA LEU A 149 1.28 -4.96 -32.22
C LEU A 149 1.96 -5.84 -33.29
N ALA A 150 1.34 -6.96 -33.65
CA ALA A 150 1.88 -7.85 -34.68
C ALA A 150 1.86 -7.19 -36.06
N GLU A 151 0.76 -6.53 -36.42
CA GLU A 151 0.61 -5.82 -37.68
C GLU A 151 1.62 -4.67 -37.81
N ALA A 152 1.83 -3.89 -36.73
CA ALA A 152 2.83 -2.81 -36.71
C ALA A 152 4.26 -3.34 -36.92
N ARG A 153 4.61 -4.48 -36.28
CA ARG A 153 5.91 -5.15 -36.49
C ARG A 153 6.10 -5.59 -37.94
N THR A 154 5.08 -6.18 -38.55
CA THR A 154 5.13 -6.62 -39.93
C THR A 154 5.25 -5.43 -40.89
N ALA A 155 4.49 -4.35 -40.67
CA ALA A 155 4.54 -3.15 -41.48
C ALA A 155 5.95 -2.52 -41.52
N LYS A 156 6.61 -2.35 -40.36
CA LYS A 156 8.00 -1.86 -40.28
C LYS A 156 8.96 -2.74 -41.09
N THR A 157 8.85 -4.06 -40.92
CA THR A 157 9.72 -5.03 -41.61
C THR A 157 9.54 -4.95 -43.14
N SER A 158 8.30 -4.81 -43.61
CA SER A 158 7.99 -4.67 -45.04
C SER A 158 8.44 -3.32 -45.61
N GLY A 159 8.28 -2.22 -44.86
CA GLY A 159 8.76 -0.90 -45.25
C GLY A 159 10.28 -0.84 -45.35
N SER A 160 10.99 -1.44 -44.39
CA SER A 160 12.45 -1.50 -44.39
C SER A 160 13.02 -2.29 -45.59
N LYS A 161 12.35 -3.37 -46.01
CA LYS A 161 12.74 -4.15 -47.20
C LYS A 161 12.48 -3.40 -48.53
N ALA A 162 11.48 -2.52 -48.56
CA ALA A 162 11.20 -1.69 -49.74
C ALA A 162 12.24 -0.56 -49.90
N THR A 163 12.77 -0.03 -48.80
CA THR A 163 13.81 1.03 -48.82
C THR A 163 15.23 0.52 -49.11
N GLU A 164 15.52 -0.78 -48.93
CA GLU A 164 16.83 -1.39 -49.22
C GLU A 164 17.02 -1.84 -50.69
N ASN A 165 15.99 -1.75 -51.54
CA ASN A 165 16.08 -2.07 -52.97
C ASN A 165 15.83 -0.85 -53.89
N PRO A 166 16.60 0.25 -53.83
CA PRO A 166 16.73 1.12 -54.98
C PRO A 166 17.79 0.50 -55.91
N LYS A 167 17.36 -0.41 -56.80
CA LYS A 167 18.18 -0.80 -57.96
C LYS A 167 17.96 0.22 -59.07
N GLU A 168 18.95 1.08 -59.27
CA GLU A 168 19.38 1.52 -60.61
C GLU A 168 20.65 0.74 -60.98
#